data_AF-A0A851DE68-F1
#
_entry.id   AF-A0A851DE68-F1
#
_cell.length_a   1.000
_cell.length_b   1.000
_cell.length_c   1.000
_cell.angle_alpha   90.00
_cell.angle_beta   90.00
_cell.angle_gamma   90.00
#
_symmetry.space_group_name_H-M   'P 1'
#
loop_
_entity.id
_entity.type
_entity.pdbx_description
1 polymer ?
#
loop_
_entity_poly.entity_id
_entity_poly.type
_entity_poly.pdbx_seq_one_letter_code
_entity_poly.pdbx_strand_id
1 'polypeptide(L)'
;SHKDEFTIIPVLVGALSESKEQEFGKLFSKYLADPSNLFVVSSDFCHWGQRFRYSYYDESQGEIYRSIEHLDKMGMSIIEQLDPVSFSNYLKKYHNTICGRHPIGVLLNAINELQKNGMNMSFSFLNYAQSSQCRNWQDSSVSYAAGALMVH
;
A
#
# COMPACT_ATOMS: atom_id res chain seq x y z
N SER A 1 15.40 -27.82 6.68
CA SER A 1 15.73 -26.39 6.91
C SER A 1 15.97 -25.80 5.54
N HIS A 2 15.06 -24.99 5.00
CA HIS A 2 15.18 -24.40 3.65
C HIS A 2 16.11 -23.17 3.61
N LYS A 3 17.02 -23.04 4.58
CA LYS A 3 17.79 -21.81 4.82
C LYS A 3 18.80 -21.51 3.70
N ASP A 4 19.21 -22.54 2.96
CA ASP A 4 20.17 -22.44 1.85
C ASP A 4 19.47 -22.43 0.47
N GLU A 5 18.14 -22.43 0.44
CA GLU A 5 17.33 -22.47 -0.80
C GLU A 5 16.84 -21.09 -1.25
N PHE A 6 17.03 -20.04 -0.45
CA PHE A 6 16.65 -18.67 -0.80
C PHE A 6 17.61 -17.64 -0.20
N THR A 7 17.62 -16.45 -0.79
CA THR A 7 18.37 -15.27 -0.30
C THR A 7 17.43 -14.09 -0.08
N ILE A 8 17.87 -13.09 0.70
CA ILE A 8 17.10 -11.85 0.94
C ILE A 8 17.86 -10.62 0.44
N ILE A 9 17.11 -9.63 -0.07
CA ILE A 9 17.63 -8.32 -0.48
C ILE A 9 16.91 -7.24 0.34
N PRO A 10 17.46 -6.81 1.50
CA PRO A 10 16.83 -5.78 2.32
C PRO A 10 17.02 -4.40 1.68
N VAL A 11 15.91 -3.67 1.48
CA VAL A 11 15.90 -2.31 0.94
C VAL A 11 15.15 -1.38 1.88
N LEU A 12 15.86 -0.39 2.44
CA LEU A 12 15.23 0.67 3.22
C LEU A 12 14.74 1.78 2.28
N VAL A 13 13.42 1.97 2.21
CA VAL A 13 12.80 3.01 1.38
C VAL A 13 12.49 4.23 2.24
N GLY A 14 13.09 5.38 1.91
CA GLY A 14 12.86 6.65 2.60
C GLY A 14 11.67 7.44 2.05
N ALA A 15 11.68 8.76 2.31
CA ALA A 15 10.71 9.68 1.73
C ALA A 15 11.07 9.96 0.26
N LEU A 16 10.42 9.26 -0.66
CA LEU A 16 10.66 9.40 -2.10
C LEU A 16 9.78 10.51 -2.70
N SER A 17 10.32 11.21 -3.71
CA SER A 17 9.49 11.99 -4.64
C SER A 17 8.79 11.06 -5.63
N GLU A 18 7.72 11.54 -6.27
CA GLU A 18 7.01 10.78 -7.33
C GLU A 18 7.95 10.34 -8.45
N SER A 19 8.91 11.20 -8.84
CA SER A 19 9.94 10.86 -9.83
C SER A 19 10.84 9.72 -9.36
N LYS A 20 11.22 9.70 -8.07
CA LYS A 20 12.05 8.63 -7.51
C LYS A 20 11.28 7.32 -7.37
N GLU A 21 9.99 7.36 -7.05
CA GLU A 21 9.13 6.17 -7.08
C GLU A 21 9.07 5.55 -8.49
N GLN A 22 8.96 6.38 -9.53
CA GLN A 22 9.02 5.93 -10.93
C GLN A 22 10.39 5.33 -11.29
N GLU A 23 11.49 6.03 -10.96
CA GLU A 23 12.86 5.55 -11.23
C GLU A 23 13.15 4.21 -10.55
N PHE A 24 12.82 4.10 -9.25
CA PHE A 24 13.00 2.85 -8.51
C PHE A 24 12.05 1.75 -8.98
N GLY A 25 10.79 2.08 -9.29
CA GLY A 25 9.85 1.12 -9.87
C GLY A 25 10.39 0.51 -11.17
N LYS A 26 10.91 1.36 -12.07
CA LYS A 26 11.58 0.90 -13.30
C LYS A 26 12.85 0.08 -13.02
N LEU A 27 13.64 0.44 -12.01
CA LEU A 27 14.84 -0.32 -11.64
C LEU A 27 14.49 -1.71 -11.12
N PHE A 28 13.44 -1.83 -10.29
CA PHE A 28 13.03 -3.08 -9.67
C PHE A 28 12.17 -3.96 -10.58
N SER A 29 11.56 -3.42 -11.62
CA SER A 29 10.67 -4.15 -12.54
C SER A 29 11.32 -5.41 -13.11
N LYS A 30 12.59 -5.35 -13.52
CA LYS A 30 13.33 -6.52 -14.03
C LYS A 30 13.45 -7.67 -13.02
N TYR A 31 13.48 -7.37 -11.73
CA TYR A 31 13.53 -8.40 -10.68
C TYR A 31 12.13 -8.90 -10.34
N LEU A 32 11.11 -8.04 -10.44
CA LEU A 32 9.71 -8.41 -10.25
C LEU A 32 9.22 -9.36 -11.35
N ALA A 33 9.80 -9.26 -12.55
CA ALA A 33 9.49 -10.14 -13.69
C ALA A 33 10.05 -11.57 -13.57
N ASP A 34 11.01 -11.81 -12.67
CA ASP A 34 11.62 -13.13 -12.49
C ASP A 34 10.73 -13.98 -11.57
N PRO A 35 10.22 -15.14 -12.03
CA PRO A 35 9.34 -15.99 -11.23
C PRO A 35 10.01 -16.61 -10.00
N SER A 36 11.34 -16.50 -9.88
CA SER A 36 12.11 -16.96 -8.72
C SER A 36 12.13 -15.92 -7.59
N ASN A 37 11.69 -14.68 -7.85
CA ASN A 37 11.74 -13.58 -6.90
C ASN A 37 10.38 -13.34 -6.23
N LEU A 38 10.45 -12.82 -5.01
CA LEU A 38 9.28 -12.36 -4.24
C LEU A 38 9.56 -10.95 -3.70
N PHE A 39 8.60 -10.05 -3.89
CA PHE A 39 8.62 -8.71 -3.30
C PHE A 39 7.71 -8.67 -2.08
N VAL A 40 8.31 -8.42 -0.90
CA VAL A 40 7.56 -8.13 0.32
C VAL A 40 7.53 -6.62 0.53
N VAL A 41 6.35 -6.01 0.34
CA VAL A 41 6.14 -4.57 0.55
C VAL A 41 5.50 -4.35 1.91
N SER A 42 6.26 -3.77 2.84
CA SER A 42 5.84 -3.59 4.23
C SER A 42 5.08 -2.27 4.42
N SER A 43 3.84 -2.33 4.89
CA SER A 43 3.04 -1.15 5.24
C SER A 43 1.91 -1.47 6.23
N ASP A 44 1.75 -0.61 7.23
CA ASP A 44 0.47 -0.40 7.90
C ASP A 44 -0.38 0.60 7.08
N PHE A 45 -1.69 0.61 7.32
CA PHE A 45 -2.66 1.52 6.69
C PHE A 45 -2.96 2.71 7.62
N CYS A 46 -4.20 3.20 7.72
CA CYS A 46 -4.53 4.39 8.52
C CYS A 46 -4.06 4.27 9.98
N HIS A 47 -3.27 5.25 10.42
CA HIS A 47 -3.02 5.58 11.81
C HIS A 47 -3.96 6.73 12.19
N TRP A 48 -5.07 6.41 12.86
CA TRP A 48 -6.13 7.36 13.21
C TRP A 48 -6.09 7.75 14.69
N GLY A 49 -6.28 9.02 14.99
CA GLY A 49 -6.41 9.58 16.34
C GLY A 49 -5.48 10.77 16.60
N GLN A 50 -5.76 11.51 17.67
CA GLN A 50 -5.03 12.74 18.02
C GLN A 50 -3.52 12.53 18.14
N ARG A 51 -3.07 11.38 18.68
CA ARG A 51 -1.64 11.05 18.83
C ARG A 51 -0.88 10.98 17.50
N PHE A 52 -1.59 10.73 16.39
CA PHE A 52 -1.02 10.70 15.05
C PHE A 52 -1.23 12.02 14.28
N ARG A 53 -1.93 12.99 14.89
CA ARG A 53 -2.37 14.25 14.24
C ARG A 53 -3.17 13.98 12.96
N TYR A 54 -3.94 12.89 12.94
CA TYR A 54 -4.78 12.51 11.82
C TYR A 54 -6.11 11.99 12.34
N SER A 55 -7.19 12.72 12.05
CA SER A 55 -8.53 12.39 12.51
C SER A 55 -9.56 12.70 11.42
N TYR A 56 -9.22 12.40 10.16
CA TYR A 56 -10.17 12.49 9.05
C TYR A 56 -11.41 11.66 9.39
N TYR A 57 -12.58 12.24 9.16
CA TYR A 57 -13.84 11.58 9.41
C TYR A 57 -14.87 12.01 8.36
N ASP A 58 -15.44 11.02 7.70
CA ASP A 58 -16.55 11.14 6.78
C ASP A 58 -17.81 10.64 7.49
N GLU A 59 -18.66 11.57 7.93
CA GLU A 59 -19.90 11.31 8.64
C GLU A 59 -20.87 10.43 7.84
N SER A 60 -20.80 10.45 6.50
CA SER A 60 -21.66 9.63 5.65
C SER A 60 -21.40 8.12 5.81
N GLN A 61 -20.25 7.74 6.37
CA GLN A 61 -19.85 6.34 6.60
C GLN A 61 -20.28 5.80 7.97
N GLY A 62 -20.94 6.61 8.81
CA GLY A 62 -21.42 6.20 10.14
C GLY A 62 -20.35 6.32 11.23
N GLU A 63 -20.10 5.26 12.01
CA GLU A 63 -19.13 5.31 13.11
C GLU A 63 -17.70 5.57 12.61
N ILE A 64 -16.84 6.17 13.45
CA ILE A 64 -15.47 6.56 13.06
C ILE A 64 -14.69 5.39 12.45
N TYR A 65 -14.73 4.19 13.04
CA TYR A 65 -14.03 3.03 12.49
C TYR A 65 -14.54 2.60 11.10
N ARG A 66 -15.81 2.88 10.76
CA ARG A 66 -16.35 2.65 9.40
C ARG A 66 -15.86 3.69 8.40
N SER A 67 -15.71 4.94 8.83
CA SER A 67 -15.05 5.96 8.02
C SER A 67 -13.59 5.62 7.76
N ILE A 68 -12.86 5.13 8.77
CA ILE A 68 -11.48 4.62 8.61
C ILE A 68 -11.45 3.45 7.62
N GLU A 69 -12.34 2.46 7.80
CA GLU A 69 -12.43 1.30 6.91
C GLU A 69 -12.72 1.72 5.47
N HIS A 70 -13.66 2.64 5.25
CA HIS A 70 -13.97 3.17 3.93
C HIS A 70 -12.76 3.87 3.30
N LEU A 71 -12.08 4.73 4.07
CA LEU A 71 -10.90 5.44 3.60
C LEU A 71 -9.76 4.48 3.23
N ASP A 72 -9.49 3.48 4.05
CA ASP A 72 -8.47 2.47 3.77
C ASP A 72 -8.84 1.62 2.56
N LYS A 73 -10.08 1.12 2.49
CA LYS A 73 -10.56 0.32 1.36
C LYS A 73 -10.55 1.10 0.05
N MET A 74 -10.78 2.40 0.07
CA MET A 74 -10.60 3.25 -1.12
C MET A 74 -9.15 3.22 -1.63
N GLY A 75 -8.18 3.36 -0.74
CA GLY A 75 -6.76 3.23 -1.09
C GLY A 75 -6.41 1.81 -1.57
N MET A 76 -6.94 0.79 -0.89
CA MET A 76 -6.77 -0.62 -1.27
C MET A 76 -7.31 -0.89 -2.68
N SER A 77 -8.53 -0.46 -3.00
CA SER A 77 -9.12 -0.66 -4.32
C SER A 77 -8.35 0.06 -5.44
N ILE A 78 -7.74 1.21 -5.14
CA ILE A 78 -6.85 1.88 -6.10
C ILE A 78 -5.56 1.07 -6.32
N ILE A 79 -4.99 0.48 -5.27
CA ILE A 79 -3.83 -0.41 -5.39
C ILE A 79 -4.20 -1.66 -6.23
N GLU A 80 -5.40 -2.22 -6.05
CA GLU A 80 -5.90 -3.35 -6.85
C GLU A 80 -6.07 -3.02 -8.33
N GLN A 81 -6.29 -1.73 -8.67
CA GLN A 81 -6.32 -1.24 -10.06
C GLN A 81 -4.93 -1.10 -10.68
N LEU A 82 -3.86 -1.31 -9.90
CA LEU A 82 -2.47 -1.24 -10.36
C LEU A 82 -2.06 0.14 -10.92
N ASP A 83 -2.71 1.22 -10.47
CA ASP A 83 -2.50 2.58 -10.96
C ASP A 83 -1.72 3.47 -9.97
N PRO A 84 -0.43 3.77 -10.23
CA PRO A 84 0.38 4.62 -9.36
C PRO A 84 -0.10 6.08 -9.30
N VAL A 85 -0.67 6.61 -10.39
CA VAL A 85 -1.12 8.00 -10.46
C VAL A 85 -2.37 8.19 -9.61
N SER A 86 -3.32 7.26 -9.72
CA SER A 86 -4.53 7.27 -8.88
C SER A 86 -4.18 7.13 -7.39
N PHE A 87 -3.20 6.30 -7.03
CA PHE A 87 -2.75 6.17 -5.65
C PHE A 87 -2.11 7.46 -5.11
N SER A 88 -1.24 8.10 -5.91
CA SER A 88 -0.67 9.42 -5.58
C SER A 88 -1.76 10.48 -5.37
N ASN A 89 -2.78 10.52 -6.23
CA ASN A 89 -3.90 11.44 -6.12
C ASN A 89 -4.74 11.19 -4.86
N TYR A 90 -4.98 9.92 -4.50
CA TYR A 90 -5.63 9.55 -3.25
C TYR A 90 -4.86 10.06 -2.03
N LEU A 91 -3.53 9.86 -2.00
CA LEU A 91 -2.67 10.35 -0.92
C LEU A 91 -2.70 11.88 -0.81
N LYS A 92 -2.64 12.60 -1.94
CA LYS A 92 -2.75 14.07 -1.97
C LYS A 92 -4.11 14.57 -1.52
N LYS A 93 -5.19 13.83 -1.79
CA LYS A 93 -6.54 14.23 -1.43
C LYS A 93 -6.82 14.03 0.06
N TYR A 94 -6.55 12.84 0.58
CA TYR A 94 -6.97 12.48 1.94
C TYR A 94 -5.84 12.48 2.96
N HIS A 95 -4.58 12.49 2.52
CA HIS A 95 -3.41 12.41 3.38
C HIS A 95 -3.47 11.22 4.36
N ASN A 96 -4.09 10.10 3.94
CA ASN A 96 -4.16 8.90 4.78
C ASN A 96 -2.75 8.49 5.22
N THR A 97 -2.61 8.15 6.50
CA THR A 97 -1.32 7.97 7.19
C THR A 97 -0.66 6.62 6.92
N ILE A 98 -0.83 6.08 5.70
CA ILE A 98 -0.22 4.84 5.22
C ILE A 98 1.31 4.98 5.30
N CYS A 99 1.95 4.17 6.16
CA CYS A 99 3.37 4.34 6.49
C CYS A 99 4.30 3.86 5.35
N GLY A 100 3.91 2.80 4.64
CA GLY A 100 4.61 2.23 3.50
C GLY A 100 4.16 2.77 2.14
N ARG A 101 3.57 3.98 2.10
CA ARG A 101 3.11 4.61 0.85
C ARG A 101 4.20 4.69 -0.24
N HIS A 102 5.46 4.91 0.13
CA HIS A 102 6.57 4.99 -0.82
C HIS A 102 6.98 3.62 -1.38
N PRO A 103 7.19 2.57 -0.56
CA PRO A 103 7.29 1.20 -1.07
C PRO A 103 6.13 0.78 -1.97
N ILE A 104 4.88 1.12 -1.62
CA ILE A 104 3.70 0.84 -2.46
C ILE A 104 3.80 1.59 -3.80
N GLY A 105 4.18 2.86 -3.80
CA GLY A 105 4.41 3.65 -5.01
C GLY A 105 5.49 3.04 -5.92
N VAL A 106 6.59 2.55 -5.35
CA VAL A 106 7.64 1.83 -6.10
C VAL A 106 7.09 0.55 -6.73
N LEU A 107 6.32 -0.24 -5.97
CA LEU A 107 5.69 -1.47 -6.49
C LEU A 107 4.73 -1.17 -7.66
N LEU A 108 3.82 -0.20 -7.50
CA LEU A 108 2.86 0.16 -8.54
C LEU A 108 3.56 0.65 -9.82
N ASN A 109 4.64 1.42 -9.69
CA ASN A 109 5.43 1.84 -10.85
C ASN A 109 6.19 0.68 -11.50
N ALA A 110 6.67 -0.30 -10.72
CA ALA A 110 7.27 -1.52 -11.26
C ALA A 110 6.24 -2.33 -12.06
N ILE A 111 5.03 -2.52 -11.53
CA ILE A 111 3.94 -3.22 -12.21
C ILE A 111 3.55 -2.52 -13.50
N ASN A 112 3.35 -1.19 -13.46
CA ASN A 112 3.03 -0.39 -14.65
C ASN A 112 4.10 -0.52 -15.75
N GLU A 113 5.39 -0.57 -15.38
CA GLU A 113 6.47 -0.78 -16.36
C GLU A 113 6.40 -2.18 -16.99
N LEU A 114 6.05 -3.21 -16.23
CA LEU A 114 5.90 -4.58 -16.77
C LEU A 114 4.65 -4.75 -17.62
N GLN A 115 3.55 -4.09 -17.29
CA GLN A 115 2.32 -4.07 -18.10
C GLN A 115 2.55 -3.44 -19.49
N LYS A 116 3.37 -2.38 -19.58
CA LYS A 116 3.79 -1.82 -20.89
C LYS A 116 4.54 -2.83 -21.76
N ASN A 117 5.21 -3.81 -21.13
CA ASN A 117 5.90 -4.90 -21.81
C ASN A 117 5.02 -6.14 -22.02
N GLY A 118 3.71 -6.04 -21.78
CA GLY A 118 2.72 -7.09 -22.07
C GLY A 118 2.51 -8.13 -20.97
N MET A 119 3.10 -7.97 -19.78
CA MET A 119 2.80 -8.86 -18.66
C MET A 119 1.43 -8.58 -18.06
N ASN A 120 0.68 -9.65 -17.80
CA ASN A 120 -0.61 -9.57 -17.13
C ASN A 120 -0.44 -9.84 -15.63
N MET A 121 -1.04 -9.01 -14.80
CA MET A 121 -0.93 -9.10 -13.35
C MET A 121 -2.23 -8.68 -12.68
N SER A 122 -2.49 -9.23 -11.50
CA SER A 122 -3.61 -8.82 -10.66
C SER A 122 -3.17 -8.76 -9.20
N PHE A 123 -3.57 -7.70 -8.50
CA PHE A 123 -3.40 -7.61 -7.05
C PHE A 123 -4.75 -7.76 -6.35
N SER A 124 -4.77 -8.43 -5.21
CA SER A 124 -5.97 -8.53 -4.37
C SER A 124 -5.61 -8.46 -2.90
N PHE A 125 -6.35 -7.65 -2.14
CA PHE A 125 -6.31 -7.72 -0.69
C PHE A 125 -7.11 -8.92 -0.19
N LEU A 126 -6.51 -9.68 0.72
CA LEU A 126 -7.04 -10.92 1.26
C LEU A 126 -7.66 -10.72 2.65
N ASN A 127 -7.21 -9.72 3.39
CA ASN A 127 -7.72 -9.45 4.73
C ASN A 127 -7.54 -7.97 5.12
N TYR A 128 -8.43 -7.49 5.99
CA TYR A 128 -8.37 -6.17 6.61
C TYR A 128 -8.70 -6.27 8.10
N ALA A 129 -7.96 -5.56 8.93
CA ALA A 129 -8.19 -5.48 10.37
C ALA A 129 -7.85 -4.08 10.90
N GLN A 130 -8.42 -3.74 12.05
CA GLN A 130 -8.07 -2.54 12.81
C GLN A 130 -7.64 -2.97 14.21
N SER A 131 -6.65 -2.31 14.79
CA SER A 131 -6.18 -2.61 16.16
C SER A 131 -7.29 -2.47 17.21
N SER A 132 -8.26 -1.59 16.94
CA SER A 132 -9.41 -1.26 17.78
C SER A 132 -10.46 -0.53 16.93
N GLN A 133 -11.73 -0.57 17.36
CA GLN A 133 -12.80 0.19 16.71
C GLN A 133 -12.95 1.57 17.39
N CYS A 134 -12.44 2.62 16.75
CA CYS A 134 -12.64 3.99 17.21
C CYS A 134 -14.12 4.39 17.10
N ARG A 135 -14.68 4.94 18.19
CA ARG A 135 -16.05 5.48 18.27
C ARG A 135 -16.06 6.93 18.77
N ASN A 136 -14.97 7.38 19.39
CA ASN A 136 -14.84 8.69 20.01
C ASN A 136 -13.59 9.41 19.50
N TRP A 137 -13.53 10.75 19.65
CA TRP A 137 -12.37 11.56 19.22
C TRP A 137 -11.10 11.35 20.06
N GLN A 138 -11.22 10.74 21.24
CA GLN A 138 -10.10 10.37 22.10
C GLN A 138 -9.52 8.99 21.76
N ASP A 139 -10.25 8.20 20.97
CA ASP A 139 -9.78 6.88 20.56
C ASP A 139 -8.62 7.00 19.57
N SER A 140 -7.89 5.90 19.39
CA SER A 140 -6.91 5.77 18.32
C SER A 140 -6.79 4.33 17.88
N SER A 141 -6.48 4.14 16.60
CA SER A 141 -6.29 2.82 16.00
C SER A 141 -5.24 2.86 14.90
N VAL A 142 -4.70 1.68 14.57
CA VAL A 142 -3.89 1.44 13.37
C VAL A 142 -4.59 0.36 12.55
N SER A 143 -4.67 0.55 11.24
CA SER A 143 -5.25 -0.41 10.31
C SER A 143 -4.18 -1.30 9.68
N TYR A 144 -4.54 -2.55 9.40
CA TYR A 144 -3.69 -3.56 8.79
C TYR A 144 -4.39 -4.18 7.57
N ALA A 145 -3.66 -4.36 6.49
CA ALA A 145 -4.15 -5.04 5.29
C ALA A 145 -3.10 -6.02 4.77
N ALA A 146 -3.56 -7.16 4.28
CA ALA A 146 -2.70 -8.17 3.64
C ALA A 146 -3.20 -8.39 2.20
N GLY A 147 -2.30 -8.44 1.23
CA GLY A 147 -2.63 -8.66 -0.16
C GLY A 147 -1.52 -9.36 -0.93
N ALA A 148 -1.86 -9.88 -2.10
CA ALA A 148 -0.95 -10.63 -2.96
C ALA A 148 -1.04 -10.14 -4.41
N LEU A 149 0.12 -10.05 -5.06
CA LEU A 149 0.26 -9.83 -6.49
C LEU A 149 0.45 -11.19 -7.18
N MET A 150 -0.32 -11.44 -8.24
CA MET A 150 -0.15 -12.60 -9.11
C MET A 150 0.21 -12.14 -10.50
N VAL A 151 1.25 -12.74 -11.09
CA VAL A 151 1.64 -12.58 -12.50
C VAL A 151 1.11 -13.78 -13.27
N HIS A 152 0.48 -13.54 -14.43
CA HIS A 152 -0.19 -14.56 -15.27
C HIS A 152 0.56 -14.80 -16.58
#